data_AF-Q8MKG9-F1
#
_entry.id   AF-Q8MKG9-F1
#
_cell.length_a   1.000
_cell.length_b   1.000
_cell.length_c   1.000
_cell.angle_alpha   90.00
_cell.angle_beta   90.00
_cell.angle_gamma   90.00
#
_symmetry.space_group_name_H-M   'P 1'
#
loop_
_entity.id
_entity.type
_entity.pdbx_description
1 polymer ?
#
loop_
_entity_poly.entity_id
_entity_poly.type
_entity_poly.pdbx_seq_one_letter_code
_entity_poly.pdbx_strand_id
1 'polypeptide(L)'
;MHSSALLCCLVFLTGVRASPGQGTQSENSCTHFPGSLPHMLRELRVAFGRVKTFFQKKDQLDSMLLKESLLEDFKGYLGCQALSEMIQFYLEEVMPQAENHDPDIKEHVNSLGEKLKTFRLRLRRCHRFLPCENKSKAVAQVKNAVSKLQEKGVYKAMSEFDIFIDYIEAYMTMKTQN
;
A
#
# COMPACT_ATOMS: atom_id res chain seq x y z
N MET A 1 -62.24 -15.31 8.57
CA MET A 1 -62.35 -15.59 10.01
C MET A 1 -61.01 -15.25 10.64
N HIS A 2 -61.04 -14.26 11.54
CA HIS A 2 -60.15 -13.84 12.64
C HIS A 2 -58.63 -14.11 12.55
N SER A 3 -57.71 -13.26 12.99
CA SER A 3 -57.72 -11.91 13.56
C SER A 3 -56.26 -11.48 13.69
N SER A 4 -56.02 -10.19 13.48
CA SER A 4 -54.84 -9.44 13.92
C SER A 4 -54.48 -9.68 15.39
N ALA A 5 -53.19 -9.58 15.75
CA ALA A 5 -52.74 -8.87 16.96
C ALA A 5 -51.22 -8.97 17.19
N LEU A 6 -50.58 -7.78 17.13
CA LEU A 6 -49.77 -7.22 18.20
C LEU A 6 -48.38 -7.82 18.51
N LEU A 7 -47.39 -6.94 18.29
CA LEU A 7 -46.28 -6.61 19.19
C LEU A 7 -45.21 -7.67 19.51
N CYS A 8 -44.01 -7.43 18.99
CA CYS A 8 -42.87 -7.17 19.87
C CYS A 8 -41.81 -6.32 19.16
N CYS A 9 -41.91 -5.00 19.32
CA CYS A 9 -40.79 -4.09 19.13
C CYS A 9 -39.77 -4.32 20.24
N LEU A 10 -38.74 -5.13 19.97
CA LEU A 10 -37.49 -5.13 20.75
C LEU A 10 -36.42 -4.42 19.92
N VAL A 11 -36.49 -3.09 19.94
CA VAL A 11 -35.37 -2.25 19.52
C VAL A 11 -34.35 -2.28 20.65
N PHE A 12 -33.41 -3.22 20.59
CA PHE A 12 -32.22 -3.20 21.41
C PHE A 12 -31.33 -2.03 20.97
N LEU A 13 -31.59 -0.85 21.54
CA LEU A 13 -30.63 0.26 21.58
C LEU A 13 -29.48 -0.14 22.52
N THR A 14 -28.64 -1.06 22.06
CA THR A 14 -27.32 -1.24 22.64
C THR A 14 -26.48 -0.06 22.17
N GLY A 15 -26.20 0.84 23.11
CA GLY A 15 -25.24 1.90 22.92
C GLY A 15 -23.89 1.30 22.59
N VAL A 16 -23.58 1.21 21.30
CA VAL A 16 -22.21 1.01 20.83
C VAL A 16 -21.45 2.26 21.27
N ARG A 17 -20.76 2.11 22.40
CA ARG A 17 -19.70 3.02 22.80
C ARG A 17 -18.74 3.11 21.63
N ALA A 18 -18.79 4.23 20.90
CA ALA A 18 -17.75 4.58 19.96
C ALA A 18 -16.45 4.59 20.75
N SER A 19 -15.67 3.51 20.63
CA SER A 19 -14.28 3.52 21.03
C SER A 19 -13.64 4.66 20.25
N PRO A 20 -12.90 5.57 20.90
CA PRO A 20 -12.09 6.55 20.18
C PRO A 20 -11.18 5.75 19.26
N GLY A 21 -11.53 5.77 17.97
CA GLY A 21 -10.82 5.04 16.93
C GLY A 21 -9.35 5.40 17.02
N GLN A 22 -8.53 4.37 16.89
CA GLN A 22 -7.07 4.37 16.76
C GLN A 22 -6.54 5.57 15.94
N GLY A 23 -6.39 6.74 16.58
CA GLY A 23 -5.76 7.93 16.01
C GLY A 23 -4.32 8.12 16.48
N THR A 24 -3.92 7.42 17.55
CA THR A 24 -2.63 7.63 18.24
C THR A 24 -1.50 6.71 17.78
N GLN A 25 -1.75 5.73 16.89
CA GLN A 25 -0.66 4.94 16.29
C GLN A 25 0.09 5.68 15.18
N SER A 26 -0.41 6.83 14.71
CA SER A 26 0.12 7.46 13.49
C SER A 26 1.42 8.26 13.70
N GLU A 27 1.56 8.96 14.83
CA GLU A 27 2.75 9.80 15.12
C GLU A 27 3.88 9.00 15.76
N ASN A 28 3.57 8.11 16.70
CA ASN A 28 4.56 7.25 17.37
C ASN A 28 5.21 6.22 16.45
N SER A 29 4.61 5.99 15.27
CA SER A 29 5.24 5.18 14.24
C SER A 29 6.64 5.74 13.99
N CYS A 30 6.81 6.95 13.47
CA CYS A 30 8.06 7.37 12.84
C CYS A 30 9.19 7.83 13.79
N THR A 31 9.02 7.73 15.11
CA THR A 31 9.93 8.29 16.14
C THR A 31 11.39 7.85 15.99
N HIS A 32 11.64 6.58 15.67
CA HIS A 32 13.00 6.04 15.51
C HIS A 32 13.50 6.03 14.06
N PHE A 33 12.79 6.68 13.14
CA PHE A 33 13.13 6.64 11.72
C PHE A 33 13.86 7.92 11.29
N PRO A 34 14.94 7.84 10.48
CA PRO A 34 15.45 6.68 9.73
C PRO A 34 16.41 5.74 10.50
N GLY A 35 16.73 6.03 11.76
CA GLY A 35 17.67 5.23 12.55
C GLY A 35 17.34 3.73 12.66
N SER A 36 16.06 3.36 12.58
CA SER A 36 15.60 1.96 12.60
C SER A 36 15.74 1.23 11.26
N LEU A 37 16.02 1.91 10.14
CA LEU A 37 16.09 1.30 8.80
C LEU A 37 17.09 0.13 8.72
N PRO A 38 18.33 0.26 9.22
CA PRO A 38 19.28 -0.85 9.18
C PRO A 38 18.80 -2.07 9.96
N HIS A 39 18.10 -1.86 11.08
CA HIS A 39 17.54 -2.94 11.87
C HIS A 39 16.43 -3.67 11.12
N MET A 40 15.50 -2.96 10.48
CA MET A 40 14.44 -3.58 9.68
C MET A 40 15.00 -4.39 8.50
N LEU A 41 16.02 -3.87 7.82
CA LEU A 41 16.73 -4.61 6.77
C LEU A 41 17.44 -5.86 7.32
N ARG A 42 18.00 -5.79 8.54
CA ARG A 42 18.58 -6.95 9.21
C ARG A 42 17.52 -8.00 9.52
N GLU A 43 16.36 -7.62 10.02
CA GLU A 43 15.27 -8.54 10.28
C GLU A 43 14.77 -9.23 9.01
N LEU A 44 14.66 -8.51 7.90
CA LEU A 44 14.34 -9.07 6.58
C LEU A 44 15.37 -10.12 6.16
N ARG A 45 16.67 -9.81 6.30
CA ARG A 45 17.76 -10.77 6.00
C ARG A 45 17.71 -12.02 6.88
N VAL A 46 17.39 -11.86 8.17
CA VAL A 46 17.25 -12.98 9.11
C VAL A 46 16.06 -13.86 8.72
N ALA A 47 14.91 -13.28 8.36
CA ALA A 47 13.76 -14.04 7.90
C ALA A 47 14.05 -14.78 6.58
N PHE A 48 14.68 -14.11 5.61
CA PHE A 48 15.12 -14.75 4.37
C PHE A 48 16.10 -15.90 4.62
N GLY A 49 17.00 -15.75 5.59
CA GLY A 49 17.95 -16.80 5.98
C GLY A 49 17.29 -18.13 6.35
N ARG A 50 16.05 -18.11 6.85
CA ARG A 50 15.28 -19.33 7.20
C ARG A 50 14.77 -20.09 5.98
N VAL A 51 14.60 -19.41 4.85
CA VAL A 51 14.08 -20.02 3.61
C VAL A 51 15.12 -20.17 2.51
N LYS A 52 16.26 -19.47 2.62
CA LYS A 52 17.30 -19.39 1.61
C LYS A 52 17.76 -20.77 1.12
N THR A 53 18.13 -21.67 2.02
CA THR A 53 18.66 -23.00 1.65
C THR A 53 17.62 -23.85 0.90
N PHE A 54 16.35 -23.74 1.26
CA PHE A 54 15.28 -24.48 0.58
C PHE A 54 15.16 -24.04 -0.88
N PHE A 55 15.01 -22.73 -1.12
CA PHE A 55 14.85 -22.21 -2.48
C PHE A 55 16.13 -22.35 -3.33
N GLN A 56 17.32 -22.13 -2.74
CA GLN A 56 18.58 -22.32 -3.47
C GLN A 56 18.84 -23.76 -3.89
N LYS A 57 18.35 -24.76 -3.14
CA LYS A 57 18.45 -26.18 -3.56
C LYS A 57 17.45 -26.55 -4.66
N LYS A 58 16.35 -25.80 -4.78
CA LYS A 58 15.32 -26.02 -5.80
C LYS A 58 15.62 -25.28 -7.10
N ASP A 59 16.37 -24.19 -7.03
CA ASP A 59 16.85 -23.45 -8.19
C ASP A 59 17.90 -24.26 -8.96
N GLN A 60 17.66 -24.45 -10.26
CA GLN A 60 18.52 -25.21 -11.18
C GLN A 60 19.12 -24.31 -12.27
N LEU A 61 18.93 -22.99 -12.17
CA LEU A 61 19.37 -22.03 -13.16
C LEU A 61 20.59 -21.26 -12.65
N ASP A 62 21.60 -21.14 -13.50
CA ASP A 62 22.78 -20.28 -13.23
C ASP A 62 22.55 -18.82 -13.66
N SER A 63 21.45 -18.54 -14.37
CA SER A 63 21.14 -17.20 -14.88
C SER A 63 20.57 -16.29 -13.80
N MET A 64 21.04 -15.03 -13.76
CA MET A 64 20.52 -14.03 -12.82
C MET A 64 19.19 -13.43 -13.30
N LEU A 65 18.14 -13.57 -12.48
CA LEU A 65 16.83 -12.96 -12.73
C LEU A 65 16.84 -11.44 -12.47
N LEU A 66 17.33 -11.02 -11.30
CA LEU A 66 17.38 -9.61 -10.90
C LEU A 66 18.64 -8.93 -11.47
N LYS A 67 18.56 -8.45 -12.71
CA LYS A 67 19.67 -7.82 -13.44
C LYS A 67 20.07 -6.45 -12.88
N GLU A 68 21.28 -5.99 -13.19
CA GLU A 68 21.80 -4.67 -12.79
C GLU A 68 20.94 -3.51 -13.30
N SER A 69 20.28 -3.65 -14.45
CA SER A 69 19.35 -2.65 -14.96
C SER A 69 18.23 -2.29 -13.96
N LEU A 70 17.76 -3.25 -13.16
CA LEU A 70 16.77 -2.99 -12.12
C LEU A 70 17.33 -2.09 -11.01
N LEU A 71 18.61 -2.26 -10.66
CA LEU A 71 19.28 -1.41 -9.68
C LEU A 71 19.45 0.02 -10.22
N GLU A 72 19.74 0.15 -11.51
CA GLU A 72 19.82 1.47 -12.15
C GLU A 72 18.45 2.16 -12.20
N ASP A 73 17.37 1.42 -12.45
CA ASP A 73 16.01 1.95 -12.35
C ASP A 73 15.69 2.42 -10.92
N PHE A 74 16.12 1.68 -9.89
CA PHE A 74 15.95 2.06 -8.48
C PHE A 74 16.66 3.38 -8.12
N LYS A 75 17.75 3.72 -8.82
CA LYS A 75 18.49 4.98 -8.63
C LYS A 75 17.97 6.10 -9.52
N GLY A 76 17.22 5.77 -10.57
CA GLY A 76 16.70 6.71 -11.55
C GLY A 76 15.47 7.49 -11.08
N TYR A 77 14.91 8.29 -12.00
CA TYR A 77 13.71 9.09 -11.75
C TYR A 77 12.44 8.25 -11.48
N LEU A 78 12.45 6.97 -11.86
CA LEU A 78 11.41 5.98 -11.59
C LEU A 78 11.70 5.13 -10.35
N GLY A 79 12.74 5.43 -9.57
CA GLY A 79 13.21 4.55 -8.51
C GLY A 79 12.15 4.23 -7.44
N CYS A 80 11.28 5.19 -7.11
CA CYS A 80 10.16 4.91 -6.21
C CYS A 80 9.18 3.90 -6.81
N GLN A 81 8.78 4.10 -8.08
CA GLN A 81 7.83 3.24 -8.78
C GLN A 81 8.38 1.83 -8.92
N ALA A 82 9.62 1.71 -9.41
CA ALA A 82 10.29 0.43 -9.58
C ALA A 82 10.41 -0.34 -8.24
N LEU A 83 10.79 0.34 -7.15
CA LEU A 83 10.86 -0.29 -5.83
C LEU A 83 9.46 -0.70 -5.33
N SER A 84 8.46 0.18 -5.47
CA SER A 84 7.06 -0.10 -5.08
C SER A 84 6.50 -1.31 -5.84
N GLU A 85 6.71 -1.36 -7.15
CA GLU A 85 6.26 -2.45 -8.02
C GLU A 85 6.96 -3.77 -7.68
N MET A 86 8.28 -3.76 -7.46
CA MET A 86 9.01 -4.97 -7.06
C MET A 86 8.55 -5.50 -5.70
N ILE A 87 8.35 -4.63 -4.71
CA ILE A 87 7.81 -5.06 -3.40
C ILE A 87 6.42 -5.68 -3.59
N GLN A 88 5.57 -5.07 -4.43
CA GLN A 88 4.23 -5.58 -4.71
C GLN A 88 4.27 -6.94 -5.41
N PHE A 89 5.08 -7.08 -6.46
CA PHE A 89 5.32 -8.33 -7.18
C PHE A 89 5.71 -9.47 -6.24
N TYR A 90 6.66 -9.24 -5.34
CA TYR A 90 7.05 -10.28 -4.38
C TYR A 90 5.91 -10.66 -3.42
N LEU A 91 5.15 -9.68 -2.95
CA LEU A 91 4.08 -9.91 -1.98
C LEU A 91 2.82 -10.55 -2.58
N GLU A 92 2.50 -10.23 -3.84
CA GLU A 92 1.24 -10.60 -4.49
C GLU A 92 1.40 -11.77 -5.48
N GLU A 93 2.58 -11.94 -6.09
CA GLU A 93 2.80 -12.96 -7.12
C GLU A 93 3.79 -14.04 -6.66
N VAL A 94 4.92 -13.67 -6.07
CA VAL A 94 5.98 -14.64 -5.74
C VAL A 94 5.70 -15.39 -4.44
N MET A 95 5.52 -14.68 -3.33
CA MET A 95 5.38 -15.29 -2.01
C MET A 95 4.14 -16.20 -1.87
N PRO A 96 2.96 -15.84 -2.40
CA PRO A 96 1.79 -16.72 -2.35
C PRO A 96 1.97 -18.04 -3.09
N GLN A 97 2.81 -18.07 -4.14
CA GLN A 97 3.19 -19.32 -4.80
C GLN A 97 4.28 -20.06 -4.01
N ALA A 98 5.27 -19.31 -3.50
CA ALA A 98 6.39 -19.84 -2.73
C ALA A 98 5.95 -20.61 -1.47
N GLU A 99 4.91 -20.13 -0.77
CA GLU A 99 4.39 -20.78 0.44
C GLU A 99 3.73 -22.15 0.20
N ASN A 100 3.40 -22.48 -1.06
CA ASN A 100 2.71 -23.73 -1.41
C ASN A 100 3.68 -24.86 -1.80
N HIS A 101 5.00 -24.59 -1.88
CA HIS A 101 5.97 -25.61 -2.29
C HIS A 101 6.27 -26.66 -1.21
N ASP A 102 6.15 -26.31 0.07
CA ASP A 102 6.43 -27.21 1.18
C ASP A 102 5.71 -26.73 2.46
N PRO A 103 4.96 -27.59 3.17
CA PRO A 103 4.32 -27.23 4.43
C PRO A 103 5.30 -26.68 5.48
N ASP A 104 6.53 -27.19 5.53
CA ASP A 104 7.53 -26.81 6.52
C ASP A 104 8.12 -25.42 6.25
N ILE A 105 8.05 -24.92 5.01
CA ILE A 105 8.56 -23.59 4.64
C ILE A 105 7.49 -22.49 4.72
N LYS A 106 6.21 -22.87 4.69
CA LYS A 106 5.07 -21.96 4.61
C LYS A 106 5.10 -20.86 5.68
N GLU A 107 5.30 -21.23 6.94
CA GLU A 107 5.35 -20.26 8.05
C GLU A 107 6.51 -19.26 7.88
N HIS A 108 7.65 -19.72 7.40
CA HIS A 108 8.83 -18.88 7.20
C HIS A 108 8.68 -17.93 6.01
N VAL A 109 8.04 -18.37 4.92
CA VAL A 109 7.67 -17.50 3.78
C VAL A 109 6.68 -16.43 4.24
N ASN A 110 5.65 -16.82 5.00
CA ASN A 110 4.67 -15.87 5.55
C ASN A 110 5.33 -14.84 6.47
N SER A 111 6.22 -15.28 7.35
CA SER A 111 6.98 -14.39 8.24
C SER A 111 7.84 -13.39 7.47
N LEU A 112 8.48 -13.83 6.38
CA LEU A 112 9.25 -12.95 5.49
C LEU A 112 8.32 -11.92 4.80
N GLY A 113 7.17 -12.34 4.30
CA GLY A 113 6.17 -11.48 3.69
C GLY A 113 5.64 -10.41 4.65
N GLU A 114 5.31 -10.77 5.89
CA GLU A 114 4.85 -9.82 6.91
C GLU A 114 5.92 -8.77 7.28
N LYS A 115 7.20 -9.19 7.36
CA LYS A 115 8.30 -8.23 7.55
C LYS A 115 8.46 -7.30 6.36
N LEU A 116 8.29 -7.79 5.13
CA LEU A 116 8.37 -6.96 3.92
C LEU A 116 7.19 -5.98 3.83
N LYS A 117 5.97 -6.41 4.16
CA LYS A 117 4.79 -5.53 4.29
C LYS A 117 5.03 -4.43 5.32
N THR A 118 5.55 -4.79 6.50
CA THR A 118 5.87 -3.84 7.56
C THR A 118 6.92 -2.83 7.12
N PHE A 119 7.95 -3.28 6.41
CA PHE A 119 8.98 -2.42 5.84
C PHE A 119 8.41 -1.45 4.80
N ARG A 120 7.60 -1.93 3.83
CA ARG A 120 6.89 -1.11 2.83
C ARG A 120 6.03 -0.03 3.50
N LEU A 121 5.22 -0.43 4.47
CA LEU A 121 4.35 0.48 5.23
C LEU A 121 5.15 1.58 5.92
N ARG A 122 6.33 1.23 6.45
CA ARG A 122 7.23 2.18 7.11
C ARG A 122 7.78 3.21 6.15
N LEU A 123 8.30 2.77 5.00
CA LEU A 123 8.82 3.65 3.94
C LEU A 123 7.75 4.59 3.39
N ARG A 124 6.53 4.08 3.22
CA ARG A 124 5.39 4.89 2.76
C ARG A 124 5.02 5.99 3.77
N ARG A 125 4.97 5.66 5.07
CA ARG A 125 4.51 6.58 6.13
C ARG A 125 5.56 7.58 6.57
N CYS A 126 6.81 7.16 6.72
CA CYS A 126 7.86 7.96 7.35
C CYS A 126 8.74 8.65 6.32
N HIS A 127 8.91 9.96 6.44
CA HIS A 127 9.84 10.78 5.63
C HIS A 127 9.67 10.67 4.11
N ARG A 128 8.50 10.21 3.63
CA ARG A 128 8.17 10.07 2.21
C ARG A 128 9.25 9.32 1.41
N PHE A 129 9.73 8.18 1.91
CA PHE A 129 10.68 7.33 1.16
C PHE A 129 10.02 6.67 -0.06
N LEU A 130 8.72 6.42 -0.02
CA LEU A 130 7.92 5.99 -1.17
C LEU A 130 6.85 7.03 -1.52
N PRO A 131 7.23 8.21 -2.07
CA PRO A 131 6.26 9.26 -2.35
C PRO A 131 5.26 8.87 -3.45
N CYS A 132 5.66 8.00 -4.39
CA CYS A 132 4.82 7.49 -5.48
C CYS A 132 3.63 6.63 -4.99
N GLU A 133 3.74 5.99 -3.82
CA GLU A 133 2.63 5.25 -3.21
C GLU A 133 1.60 6.17 -2.53
N ASN A 134 1.98 7.42 -2.23
CA ASN A 134 1.08 8.35 -1.58
C ASN A 134 0.01 8.86 -2.55
N LYS A 135 -1.20 9.05 -2.03
CA LYS A 135 -2.33 9.60 -2.78
C LYS A 135 -2.59 11.04 -2.35
N SER A 136 -2.92 11.90 -3.31
CA SER A 136 -3.26 13.30 -3.03
C SER A 136 -4.59 13.40 -2.26
N LYS A 137 -4.55 14.10 -1.12
CA LYS A 137 -5.76 14.40 -0.32
C LYS A 137 -6.76 15.24 -1.11
N ALA A 138 -6.28 16.20 -1.90
CA ALA A 138 -7.13 17.05 -2.74
C ALA A 138 -7.88 16.22 -3.80
N VAL A 139 -7.18 15.28 -4.46
CA VAL A 139 -7.82 14.37 -5.43
C VAL A 139 -8.86 13.47 -4.74
N ALA A 140 -8.57 12.99 -3.53
CA ALA A 140 -9.55 12.21 -2.76
C ALA A 140 -10.80 13.03 -2.39
N GLN A 141 -10.64 14.30 -2.03
CA GLN A 141 -11.76 15.21 -1.75
C GLN A 141 -12.61 15.48 -2.99
N VAL A 142 -11.99 15.71 -4.15
CA VAL A 142 -12.70 15.89 -5.43
C VAL A 142 -13.49 14.63 -5.78
N LYS A 143 -12.87 13.43 -5.72
CA LYS A 143 -13.56 12.15 -5.97
C LYS A 143 -14.75 11.95 -5.03
N ASN A 144 -14.58 12.27 -3.75
CA ASN A 144 -15.66 12.18 -2.76
C ASN A 144 -16.79 13.17 -3.06
N ALA A 145 -16.48 14.41 -3.45
CA ALA A 145 -17.47 15.41 -3.82
C ALA A 145 -18.29 14.98 -5.05
N VAL A 146 -17.61 14.48 -6.11
CA VAL A 146 -18.28 13.94 -7.30
C VAL A 146 -19.18 12.77 -6.93
N SER A 147 -18.69 11.82 -6.14
CA SER A 147 -19.49 10.66 -5.70
C SER A 147 -20.73 11.06 -4.90
N LYS A 148 -20.64 12.09 -4.05
CA LYS A 148 -21.77 12.61 -3.26
C LYS A 148 -22.82 13.31 -4.13
N LEU A 149 -22.43 13.90 -5.25
CA LEU A 149 -23.32 14.60 -6.17
C LEU A 149 -24.00 13.67 -7.19
N GLN A 150 -23.61 12.39 -7.26
CA GLN A 150 -24.16 11.41 -8.19
C GLN A 150 -24.10 11.92 -9.65
N GLU A 151 -25.20 11.84 -10.41
CA GLU A 151 -25.27 12.30 -11.80
C GLU A 151 -24.91 13.78 -11.94
N LYS A 152 -25.34 14.63 -11.00
CA LYS A 152 -24.96 16.06 -10.98
C LYS A 152 -23.46 16.27 -10.84
N GLY A 153 -22.76 15.33 -10.21
CA GLY A 153 -21.30 15.35 -10.07
C GLY A 153 -20.60 15.18 -11.42
N VAL A 154 -21.16 14.35 -12.31
CA VAL A 154 -20.65 14.16 -13.67
C VAL A 154 -20.81 15.44 -14.48
N TYR A 155 -22.00 16.04 -14.47
CA TYR A 155 -22.23 17.31 -15.17
C TYR A 155 -21.32 18.42 -14.66
N LYS A 156 -21.15 18.54 -13.34
CA LYS A 156 -20.26 19.54 -12.72
C LYS A 156 -18.80 19.33 -13.15
N ALA A 157 -18.30 18.09 -13.07
CA ALA A 157 -16.93 17.77 -13.47
C ALA A 157 -16.67 18.05 -14.95
N MET A 158 -17.63 17.76 -15.82
CA MET A 158 -17.52 18.07 -17.26
C MET A 158 -17.64 19.56 -17.55
N SER A 159 -18.47 20.29 -16.80
CA SER A 159 -18.61 21.74 -16.96
C SER A 159 -17.39 22.55 -16.50
N GLU A 160 -16.54 21.97 -15.65
CA GLU A 160 -15.30 22.59 -15.12
C GLU A 160 -14.04 21.99 -15.77
N PHE A 161 -14.17 21.38 -16.95
CA PHE A 161 -13.05 20.74 -17.62
C PHE A 161 -12.00 21.76 -18.10
N ASP A 162 -12.42 22.99 -18.40
CA ASP A 162 -11.54 24.13 -18.67
C ASP A 162 -10.62 24.46 -17.47
N ILE A 163 -11.18 24.53 -16.26
CA ILE A 163 -10.38 24.72 -15.03
C ILE A 163 -9.35 23.58 -14.86
N PHE A 164 -9.72 22.35 -15.22
CA PHE A 164 -8.78 21.24 -15.16
C PHE A 164 -7.65 21.38 -16.20
N ILE A 165 -7.94 21.88 -17.40
CA ILE A 165 -6.92 22.20 -18.41
C ILE A 165 -5.96 23.27 -17.87
N ASP A 166 -6.46 24.35 -17.25
CA ASP A 166 -5.62 25.40 -16.65
C ASP A 166 -4.64 24.82 -15.61
N TYR A 167 -5.09 23.84 -14.82
CA TYR A 167 -4.23 23.16 -13.84
C TYR A 167 -3.17 22.26 -14.50
N ILE A 168 -3.49 21.63 -15.63
CA ILE A 168 -2.51 20.87 -16.43
C ILE A 168 -1.46 21.83 -17.00
N GLU A 169 -1.90 22.95 -17.57
CA GLU A 169 -1.01 23.96 -18.14
C GLU A 169 -0.05 24.53 -17.09
N ALA A 170 -0.56 24.87 -15.90
CA ALA A 170 0.26 25.33 -14.78
C ALA A 170 1.34 24.31 -14.38
N TYR A 171 0.98 23.02 -14.31
CA TYR A 171 1.95 21.96 -13.98
C TYR A 171 3.01 21.78 -15.08
N MET A 172 2.61 21.78 -16.36
CA MET A 172 3.55 21.63 -17.48
C MET A 172 4.50 22.81 -17.57
N THR A 173 3.98 24.04 -17.42
CA THR A 173 4.77 25.28 -17.43
C THR A 173 5.81 25.29 -16.31
N MET A 174 5.45 24.83 -15.11
CA MET A 174 6.40 24.69 -13.99
C MET A 174 7.56 23.74 -14.33
N LYS A 175 7.35 22.72 -15.17
CA LYS A 175 8.38 21.74 -15.56
C LYS A 175 9.24 22.19 -16.73
N THR A 176 8.79 23.14 -17.54
CA THR A 176 9.55 23.66 -18.69
C THR A 176 10.33 24.94 -18.38
N GLN A 177 9.99 25.65 -17.31
CA GLN A 177 10.65 26.89 -16.88
C GLN A 177 11.79 26.70 -15.87
N ASN A 178 12.03 25.47 -15.41
CA ASN A 178 13.16 25.09 -14.54
C ASN A 178 14.08 24.13 -15.28
#